data_AF-A0A932NY62-F1
#
_entry.id   AF-A0A932NY62-F1
#
_cell.length_a   1.000
_cell.length_b   1.000
_cell.length_c   1.000
_cell.angle_alpha   90.00
_cell.angle_beta   90.00
_cell.angle_gamma   90.00
#
_symmetry.space_group_name_H-M   'P 1'
#
loop_
_entity.id
_entity.type
_entity.pdbx_description
1 polymer ?
#
loop_
_entity_poly.entity_id
_entity_poly.type
_entity_poly.pdbx_seq_one_letter_code
_entity_poly.pdbx_strand_id
1 'polypeptide(L)'
;MGVAMRLRGRWYWVTSVLYAALCLWAYPAFPQPRAYVSNEKSNDLTVIDTETDKVIATVPVGERPRGIRLSPDGKKVYLALGEEDRIAVVDTATLRVTEKMPAGTDPEAFDVSPDG
;
A
#
# COMPACT_ATOMS: atom_id res chain seq x y z
N MET A 1 33.76 29.97 55.39
CA MET A 1 34.48 29.63 54.14
C MET A 1 34.16 28.17 53.85
N GLY A 2 33.55 27.67 52.78
CA GLY A 2 33.08 28.16 51.48
C GLY A 2 32.73 26.87 50.72
N VAL A 3 31.47 26.73 50.31
CA VAL A 3 30.85 25.53 49.70
C VAL A 3 31.46 25.19 48.34
N ALA A 4 31.54 23.90 47.94
CA ALA A 4 31.07 23.39 46.64
C ALA A 4 31.47 21.92 46.36
N MET A 5 30.51 21.02 46.57
CA MET A 5 30.51 19.66 46.04
C MET A 5 29.98 19.72 44.59
N ARG A 6 30.83 19.51 43.58
CA ARG A 6 30.44 19.63 42.16
C ARG A 6 30.01 18.28 41.58
N LEU A 7 28.72 18.21 41.24
CA LEU A 7 27.99 17.09 40.62
C LEU A 7 28.59 16.69 39.25
N ARG A 8 29.13 15.47 39.12
CA ARG A 8 29.60 14.86 37.85
C ARG A 8 28.79 13.60 37.49
N GLY A 9 27.48 13.74 37.22
CA GLY A 9 26.65 12.56 36.92
C GLY A 9 25.42 12.76 36.04
N ARG A 10 25.15 13.98 35.53
CA ARG A 10 23.86 14.31 34.92
C ARG A 10 23.89 14.52 33.39
N TRP A 11 24.82 13.87 32.69
CA TRP A 11 24.99 14.05 31.25
C TRP A 11 24.73 12.76 30.44
N TYR A 12 24.87 11.58 31.04
CA TYR A 12 24.66 10.29 30.36
C TYR A 12 23.18 9.92 30.13
N TRP A 13 22.25 10.46 30.93
CA TRP A 13 20.82 10.14 30.77
C TRP A 13 20.17 10.86 29.59
N VAL A 14 20.64 12.06 29.26
CA VAL A 14 20.03 12.89 28.20
C VAL A 14 20.39 12.36 26.82
N THR A 15 21.61 11.84 26.62
CA THR A 15 22.05 11.24 25.35
C THR A 15 21.34 9.93 25.04
N SER A 16 21.00 9.12 26.06
CA SER A 16 20.29 7.84 25.88
C SER A 16 18.81 8.02 25.55
N VAL A 17 18.16 9.05 26.12
CA VAL A 17 16.77 9.40 25.79
C VAL A 17 16.65 9.97 24.37
N LEU A 18 17.65 10.72 23.91
CA LEU A 18 17.70 11.23 22.54
C LEU A 18 17.84 10.10 21.50
N TYR A 19 18.64 9.06 21.78
CA TYR A 19 18.76 7.90 20.89
C TYR A 19 17.48 7.05 20.81
N ALA A 20 16.81 6.84 21.96
CA ALA A 20 15.55 6.10 21.99
C ALA A 20 14.41 6.84 21.27
N ALA A 21 14.37 8.17 21.37
CA ALA A 21 13.40 9.01 20.65
C ALA A 21 13.66 9.04 19.13
N LEU A 22 14.93 8.98 18.69
CA LEU A 22 15.30 8.88 17.27
C LEU A 22 14.90 7.54 16.63
N CYS A 23 14.97 6.43 17.37
CA CYS A 23 14.53 5.12 16.86
C CYS A 23 13.00 4.97 16.79
N LEU A 24 12.24 5.71 17.62
CA LEU A 24 10.78 5.72 17.58
C LEU A 24 10.20 6.63 16.48
N TRP A 25 10.98 7.56 15.94
CA TRP A 25 10.54 8.49 14.90
C TRP A 25 10.66 7.92 13.47
N ALA A 26 11.45 6.87 13.28
CA ALA A 26 11.80 6.35 11.97
C ALA A 26 11.58 4.84 11.85
N TYR A 27 10.47 4.31 12.38
CA TYR A 27 9.98 3.03 11.85
C TYR A 27 9.42 3.31 10.45
N PRO A 28 10.10 2.93 9.36
CA PRO A 28 9.40 2.84 8.10
C PRO A 28 8.24 1.88 8.34
N ALA A 29 7.01 2.35 8.18
CA ALA A 29 5.89 1.43 8.04
C ALA A 29 6.20 0.61 6.79
N PHE A 30 6.62 -0.64 6.97
CA PHE A 30 6.66 -1.57 5.84
C PHE A 30 5.25 -1.56 5.23
N PRO A 31 5.13 -1.54 3.89
CA PRO A 31 3.83 -1.65 3.24
C PRO A 31 3.12 -2.88 3.82
N GLN A 32 1.96 -2.67 4.44
CA GLN A 32 1.22 -3.77 5.04
C GLN A 32 0.88 -4.77 3.93
N PRO A 33 1.07 -6.08 4.16
CA PRO A 33 0.75 -7.07 3.16
C PRO A 33 -0.76 -7.03 2.89
N ARG A 34 -1.11 -6.85 1.61
CA ARG A 34 -2.48 -6.65 1.14
C ARG A 34 -2.84 -7.70 0.09
N ALA A 35 -4.08 -8.17 0.15
CA ALA A 35 -4.70 -8.88 -0.94
C ALA A 35 -5.68 -7.96 -1.67
N TYR A 36 -5.77 -8.14 -2.98
CA TYR A 36 -6.63 -7.39 -3.88
C TYR A 36 -7.59 -8.36 -4.56
N VAL A 37 -8.89 -8.12 -4.47
CA VAL A 37 -9.93 -9.00 -5.00
C VAL A 37 -10.81 -8.21 -5.94
N SER A 38 -10.84 -8.61 -7.21
CA SER A 38 -11.76 -8.10 -8.23
C SER A 38 -13.15 -8.70 -8.03
N ASN A 39 -14.16 -7.86 -7.85
CA ASN A 39 -15.53 -8.31 -7.66
C ASN A 39 -16.36 -8.02 -8.91
N GLU A 40 -16.51 -9.04 -9.75
CA GLU A 40 -17.13 -8.92 -11.08
C GLU A 40 -18.52 -8.27 -11.04
N LYS A 41 -19.37 -8.65 -10.08
CA LYS A 41 -20.77 -8.20 -10.04
C LYS A 41 -20.99 -6.82 -9.40
N SER A 42 -20.11 -6.41 -8.50
CA SER A 42 -20.22 -5.12 -7.79
C SER A 42 -19.38 -4.01 -8.42
N ASN A 43 -18.63 -4.31 -9.49
CA ASN A 43 -17.83 -3.34 -10.24
C ASN A 43 -16.74 -2.64 -9.38
N ASP A 44 -16.26 -3.34 -8.35
CA ASP A 44 -15.31 -2.83 -7.38
C ASP A 44 -14.16 -3.79 -7.08
N LEU A 45 -13.15 -3.24 -6.40
CA LEU A 45 -11.95 -3.90 -5.91
C LEU A 45 -11.99 -3.88 -4.38
N THR A 46 -11.97 -5.05 -3.74
CA THR A 46 -11.77 -5.15 -2.30
C THR A 46 -10.28 -5.21 -1.98
N VAL A 47 -9.86 -4.44 -0.98
CA VAL A 47 -8.51 -4.48 -0.40
C VAL A 47 -8.59 -5.07 0.99
N ILE A 48 -7.85 -6.15 1.21
CA ILE A 48 -7.82 -6.90 2.47
C ILE A 48 -6.42 -6.74 3.08
N ASP A 49 -6.36 -6.39 4.35
CA ASP A 49 -5.16 -6.53 5.16
C ASP A 49 -4.98 -8.02 5.51
N THR A 50 -3.88 -8.62 5.06
CA THR A 50 -3.67 -10.07 5.18
C THR A 50 -3.07 -10.49 6.53
N GLU A 51 -2.71 -9.54 7.39
CA GLU A 51 -2.31 -9.86 8.77
C GLU A 51 -3.54 -10.04 9.66
N THR A 52 -4.59 -9.28 9.38
CA THR A 52 -5.81 -9.24 10.20
C THR A 52 -7.02 -9.86 9.53
N ASP A 53 -6.92 -10.24 8.26
CA ASP A 53 -8.02 -10.71 7.39
C ASP A 53 -9.19 -9.72 7.32
N LYS A 54 -8.91 -8.42 7.45
CA LYS A 54 -9.94 -7.37 7.44
C LYS A 54 -9.98 -6.65 6.10
N VAL A 55 -11.20 -6.38 5.63
CA VAL A 55 -11.41 -5.42 4.54
C VAL A 55 -11.02 -4.03 5.02
N ILE A 56 -10.06 -3.41 4.34
CA ILE A 56 -9.58 -2.05 4.65
C ILE A 56 -10.04 -1.01 3.63
N ALA A 57 -10.47 -1.45 2.43
CA ALA A 57 -11.09 -0.57 1.44
C ALA A 57 -11.93 -1.35 0.42
N THR A 58 -12.90 -0.65 -0.16
CA THR A 58 -13.63 -1.04 -1.37
C THR A 58 -13.53 0.10 -2.37
N VAL A 59 -12.99 -0.16 -3.55
CA VAL A 59 -12.67 0.86 -4.56
C VAL A 59 -13.50 0.59 -5.81
N PRO A 60 -14.39 1.51 -6.25
CA PRO A 60 -15.04 1.40 -7.55
C PRO A 60 -13.98 1.46 -8.66
N VAL A 61 -14.00 0.51 -9.61
CA VAL A 61 -12.96 0.40 -10.65
C VAL A 61 -13.50 0.48 -12.07
N GLY A 62 -14.70 -0.05 -12.31
CA GLY A 62 -15.30 -0.13 -13.63
C GLY A 62 -16.11 -1.41 -13.81
N GLU A 63 -16.74 -1.57 -14.97
CA GLU A 63 -17.70 -2.65 -15.21
C GLU A 63 -17.03 -4.01 -15.44
N ARG A 64 -17.54 -5.03 -14.74
CA ARG A 64 -17.15 -6.44 -14.84
C ARG A 64 -15.64 -6.69 -14.70
N PRO A 65 -15.00 -6.29 -13.57
CA PRO A 65 -13.58 -6.54 -13.33
C PRO A 65 -13.31 -8.03 -13.13
N ARG A 66 -12.37 -8.60 -13.90
CA ARG A 66 -12.04 -10.04 -13.87
C ARG A 66 -10.56 -10.29 -13.63
N GLY A 67 -9.74 -10.22 -14.67
CA GLY A 67 -8.31 -10.41 -14.57
C GLY A 67 -7.69 -9.35 -13.66
N ILE A 68 -6.85 -9.78 -12.73
CA ILE A 68 -6.16 -8.89 -11.80
C ILE A 68 -4.67 -9.25 -11.71
N ARG A 69 -3.81 -8.23 -11.72
CA ARG A 69 -2.36 -8.37 -11.51
C ARG A 69 -1.81 -7.19 -10.72
N LEU A 70 -0.86 -7.47 -9.84
CA LEU A 70 -0.07 -6.46 -9.15
C LEU A 70 1.20 -6.18 -9.96
N SER A 71 1.66 -4.93 -10.03
CA SER A 71 2.97 -4.61 -10.58
C SER A 71 4.09 -5.27 -9.75
N PRO A 72 5.25 -5.58 -10.34
CA PRO A 72 6.39 -6.16 -9.61
C PRO A 72 6.83 -5.31 -8.40
N ASP A 73 6.68 -3.98 -8.48
CA ASP A 73 7.01 -3.06 -7.39
C ASP A 73 5.87 -2.83 -6.38
N GLY A 74 4.72 -3.49 -6.57
CA GLY A 74 3.56 -3.41 -5.68
C GLY A 74 2.79 -2.07 -5.72
N LYS A 75 3.15 -1.13 -6.60
CA LYS A 75 2.55 0.22 -6.62
C LYS A 75 1.26 0.31 -7.41
N LYS A 76 0.99 -0.64 -8.30
CA LYS A 76 -0.17 -0.63 -9.20
C LYS A 76 -0.90 -1.96 -9.19
N VAL A 77 -2.23 -1.90 -9.22
CA VAL A 77 -3.10 -3.03 -9.51
C VAL A 77 -3.75 -2.80 -10.86
N TYR A 78 -3.57 -3.75 -11.77
CA TYR A 78 -4.19 -3.76 -13.09
C TYR A 78 -5.42 -4.64 -13.05
N LEU A 79 -6.51 -4.18 -13.67
CA LEU A 79 -7.80 -4.88 -13.71
C LEU A 79 -8.36 -4.89 -15.12
N ALA A 80 -8.67 -6.07 -15.64
CA ALA A 80 -9.40 -6.21 -16.90
C ALA A 80 -10.89 -5.93 -16.68
N LEU A 81 -11.40 -4.89 -17.32
CA LEU A 81 -12.79 -4.47 -17.27
C LEU A 81 -13.51 -5.02 -18.51
N GLY A 82 -14.19 -6.15 -18.35
CA GLY A 82 -14.76 -6.92 -19.46
C GLY A 82 -15.79 -6.12 -20.28
N GLU A 83 -16.67 -5.37 -19.60
CA GLU A 83 -17.75 -4.64 -20.27
C GLU A 83 -17.34 -3.24 -20.76
N GLU A 84 -16.13 -2.79 -20.39
CA GLU A 84 -15.60 -1.50 -20.86
C GLU A 84 -14.54 -1.63 -21.96
N ASP A 85 -14.05 -2.83 -22.27
CA ASP A 85 -12.90 -3.06 -23.17
C ASP A 85 -11.68 -2.24 -22.76
N ARG A 86 -11.37 -2.24 -21.45
CA ARG A 86 -10.28 -1.46 -20.83
C ARG A 86 -9.50 -2.27 -19.80
N ILE A 87 -8.25 -1.87 -19.57
CA ILE A 87 -7.48 -2.22 -18.37
C ILE A 87 -7.46 -1.01 -17.44
N ALA A 88 -8.06 -1.11 -16.25
CA ALA A 88 -7.94 -0.09 -15.21
C ALA A 88 -6.64 -0.23 -14.43
N VAL A 89 -6.05 0.90 -14.03
CA VAL A 89 -4.84 0.97 -13.19
C VAL A 89 -5.19 1.65 -11.88
N VAL A 90 -5.08 0.93 -10.77
CA VAL A 90 -5.30 1.43 -9.42
C VAL A 90 -3.96 1.64 -8.72
N ASP A 91 -3.73 2.86 -8.22
CA ASP A 91 -2.57 3.16 -7.39
C ASP A 91 -2.77 2.61 -5.96
N THR A 92 -1.81 1.82 -5.46
CA THR A 92 -1.97 1.09 -4.20
C THR A 92 -1.80 1.95 -2.95
N ALA A 93 -1.15 3.11 -3.07
CA ALA A 93 -0.96 4.03 -1.97
C ALA A 93 -2.23 4.86 -1.71
N THR A 94 -2.85 5.33 -2.79
CA THR A 94 -4.02 6.21 -2.75
C THR A 94 -5.34 5.47 -2.89
N LEU A 95 -5.31 4.23 -3.38
CA LEU A 95 -6.48 3.39 -3.67
C LEU A 95 -7.46 4.07 -4.62
N ARG A 96 -6.91 4.67 -5.69
CA ARG A 96 -7.67 5.35 -6.74
C ARG A 96 -7.33 4.80 -8.11
N VAL A 97 -8.34 4.72 -8.96
CA VAL A 97 -8.13 4.51 -10.40
C VAL A 97 -7.39 5.74 -10.95
N THR A 98 -6.24 5.50 -11.56
CA THR A 98 -5.38 6.54 -12.15
C THR A 98 -5.50 6.60 -13.66
N GLU A 99 -5.81 5.47 -14.30
CA GLU A 99 -5.89 5.36 -15.75
C GLU A 99 -6.82 4.20 -16.14
N LYS A 100 -7.41 4.30 -17.34
CA LYS A 100 -8.06 3.20 -18.05
C LYS A 100 -7.49 3.09 -19.46
N MET A 101 -6.65 2.08 -19.67
CA MET A 101 -5.97 1.85 -20.95
C MET A 101 -6.89 1.09 -21.91
N PRO A 102 -6.86 1.37 -23.22
CA PRO A 102 -7.58 0.57 -24.21
C PRO A 102 -7.12 -0.89 -24.20
N ALA A 103 -8.08 -1.82 -24.30
CA ALA A 103 -7.84 -3.24 -24.47
C ALA A 103 -8.54 -3.76 -25.74
N GLY A 104 -8.48 -5.07 -25.96
CA GLY A 104 -9.39 -5.76 -26.88
C GLY A 104 -10.79 -5.92 -26.28
N THR A 105 -11.67 -6.61 -27.02
CA THR A 105 -13.04 -6.90 -26.56
C THR A 105 -13.05 -7.92 -25.42
N ASP A 106 -13.85 -7.64 -24.38
CA ASP A 106 -14.08 -8.51 -23.21
C ASP A 106 -12.78 -9.08 -22.61
N PRO A 107 -11.84 -8.22 -22.17
CA PRO A 107 -10.59 -8.70 -21.61
C PRO A 107 -10.86 -9.51 -20.33
N GLU A 108 -10.31 -10.73 -20.25
CA GLU A 108 -10.46 -11.61 -19.09
C GLU A 108 -9.15 -11.86 -18.35
N ALA A 109 -8.11 -12.33 -19.04
CA ALA A 109 -6.84 -12.73 -18.44
C ALA A 109 -5.66 -12.05 -19.13
N PHE A 110 -4.65 -11.67 -18.35
CA PHE A 110 -3.41 -11.06 -18.81
C PHE A 110 -2.29 -11.29 -17.78
N ASP A 111 -1.09 -10.86 -18.11
CA ASP A 111 0.03 -10.84 -17.18
C ASP A 111 0.83 -9.54 -17.28
N VAL A 112 1.62 -9.25 -16.25
CA VAL A 112 2.52 -8.08 -16.19
C VAL A 112 3.95 -8.57 -16.31
N SER A 113 4.76 -7.95 -17.18
CA SER A 113 6.16 -8.33 -17.34
C SER A 113 6.95 -8.07 -16.05
N PRO A 114 8.04 -8.81 -15.79
CA PRO A 114 8.82 -8.64 -14.56
C PRO A 114 9.47 -7.25 -14.39
N ASP A 115 9.64 -6.51 -15.49
CA ASP A 115 10.13 -5.14 -15.51
C ASP A 115 9.04 -4.07 -15.35
N GLY A 116 7.76 -4.48 -15.29
CA GLY A 116 6.59 -3.62 -15.07
C GLY A 116 6.05 -2.96 -16.33
#